data_AF-A0AA39TBJ6-F1
#
_entry.id   AF-A0AA39TBJ6-F1
#
_cell.length_a   1.000
_cell.length_b   1.000
_cell.length_c   1.000
_cell.angle_alpha   90.00
_cell.angle_beta   90.00
_cell.angle_gamma   90.00
#
_symmetry.space_group_name_H-M   'P 1'
#
loop_
_entity.id
_entity.type
_entity.pdbx_description
1 polymer ?
#
loop_
_entity_poly.entity_id
_entity_poly.type
_entity_poly.pdbx_seq_one_letter_code
_entity_poly.pdbx_strand_id
1 'polypeptide(L)'
;METHYSLIAGSSAAAPGIPATNGSFCKNNTLDPTLIKGKIVVCTLEKISDDRREKGIFIRQGGGVGMILIDPLVKDVGFQFVIPATLIGQEEAQELQAYMTMENSGASLVQLKNLTGEGIYCRNPTTPTYNFNYPSIGISKMNGSLSVYRTVTYYGKGPTVYVAHVNCPSGVDVKVIPDKLDFTETGEKKTFRVDFKAFNKSDGNYVFGDLTWSNGILRVRSPIALNVLSL
;
A
#
# COMPACT_ATOMS: atom_id res chain seq x y z
N MET A 1 4.52 -8.82 18.00
CA MET A 1 4.07 -9.74 16.92
C MET A 1 3.47 -8.94 15.77
N GLU A 2 4.23 -8.76 14.69
CA GLU A 2 3.70 -8.21 13.43
C GLU A 2 2.73 -9.22 12.83
N THR A 3 1.52 -8.77 12.46
CA THR A 3 0.52 -9.62 11.85
C THR A 3 0.87 -9.76 10.37
N HIS A 4 1.16 -10.98 9.94
CA HIS A 4 1.49 -11.29 8.55
C HIS A 4 0.24 -11.89 7.88
N TYR A 5 -0.06 -11.45 6.67
CA TYR A 5 -1.19 -11.96 5.88
C TYR A 5 -0.65 -12.74 4.68
N SER A 6 -1.15 -13.95 4.48
CA SER A 6 -0.80 -14.76 3.31
C SER A 6 -1.51 -14.23 2.05
N LEU A 7 -0.85 -14.38 0.91
CA LEU A 7 -1.46 -14.17 -0.40
C LEU A 7 -2.26 -15.39 -0.84
N ILE A 8 -3.32 -15.18 -1.62
CA ILE A 8 -4.07 -16.25 -2.31
C ILE A 8 -4.51 -15.76 -3.68
N ALA A 9 -4.37 -16.62 -4.70
CA ALA A 9 -4.91 -16.32 -6.03
C ALA A 9 -6.43 -16.50 -6.00
N GLY A 10 -7.19 -15.57 -6.57
CA GLY A 10 -8.65 -15.68 -6.67
C GLY A 10 -9.09 -16.96 -7.38
N SER A 11 -8.28 -17.45 -8.34
CA SER A 11 -8.50 -18.73 -9.01
C SER A 11 -8.40 -19.94 -8.08
N SER A 12 -7.54 -19.88 -7.05
CA SER A 12 -7.38 -20.91 -6.02
C SER A 12 -8.38 -20.75 -4.88
N ALA A 13 -9.15 -19.66 -4.87
CA ALA A 13 -10.16 -19.36 -3.87
C ALA A 13 -11.59 -19.38 -4.44
N ALA A 14 -11.80 -20.02 -5.60
CA ALA A 14 -13.11 -20.12 -6.21
C ALA A 14 -14.09 -20.87 -5.30
N ALA A 15 -15.32 -20.36 -5.18
CA ALA A 15 -16.37 -21.00 -4.42
C ALA A 15 -16.74 -22.39 -4.99
N PRO A 16 -17.31 -23.31 -4.19
CA PRO A 16 -17.73 -24.62 -4.67
C PRO A 16 -18.61 -24.53 -5.92
N GLY A 17 -18.22 -25.23 -6.99
CA GLY A 17 -18.94 -25.22 -8.28
C GLY A 17 -18.64 -24.02 -9.18
N ILE A 18 -17.79 -23.07 -8.76
CA ILE A 18 -17.35 -21.95 -9.59
C ILE A 18 -16.03 -22.30 -10.29
N PRO A 19 -15.91 -22.09 -11.62
CA PRO A 19 -14.64 -22.26 -12.32
C PRO A 19 -13.54 -21.37 -11.76
N ALA A 20 -12.30 -21.88 -11.70
CA ALA A 20 -11.14 -21.12 -11.24
C ALA A 20 -10.95 -19.80 -12.02
N THR A 21 -11.25 -19.79 -13.31
CA THR A 21 -11.24 -18.57 -14.13
C THR A 21 -12.19 -17.50 -13.57
N ASN A 22 -13.39 -17.88 -13.17
CA ASN A 22 -14.38 -16.97 -12.62
C ASN A 22 -14.00 -16.51 -11.22
N GLY A 23 -13.42 -17.40 -10.41
CA GLY A 23 -12.82 -17.05 -9.13
C GLY A 23 -11.73 -15.99 -9.26
N SER A 24 -10.90 -16.06 -10.32
CA SER A 24 -9.82 -15.09 -10.56
C SER A 24 -10.30 -13.65 -10.73
N PHE A 25 -11.57 -13.45 -11.13
CA PHE A 25 -12.12 -12.11 -11.33
C PHE A 25 -12.64 -11.45 -10.05
N CYS A 26 -12.72 -12.19 -8.93
CA CYS A 26 -13.17 -11.69 -7.63
C CYS A 26 -14.49 -10.91 -7.69
N LYS A 27 -15.47 -11.48 -8.39
CA LYS A 27 -16.80 -10.90 -8.56
C LYS A 27 -17.74 -11.40 -7.46
N ASN A 28 -18.94 -10.83 -7.45
CA ASN A 28 -19.98 -11.23 -6.51
C ASN A 28 -20.18 -12.76 -6.53
N ASN A 29 -20.19 -13.39 -5.36
CA ASN A 29 -20.39 -14.84 -5.17
C ASN A 29 -19.41 -15.76 -5.92
N THR A 30 -18.23 -15.30 -6.37
CA THR A 30 -17.26 -16.17 -7.05
C THR A 30 -16.19 -16.75 -6.13
N LEU A 31 -15.99 -16.17 -4.95
CA LEU A 31 -14.94 -16.55 -4.00
C LEU A 31 -15.53 -17.29 -2.79
N ASP A 32 -14.81 -18.29 -2.28
CA ASP A 32 -15.13 -18.95 -1.02
C ASP A 32 -14.66 -18.09 0.17
N PRO A 33 -15.58 -17.58 1.02
CA PRO A 33 -15.22 -16.78 2.20
C PRO A 33 -14.26 -17.49 3.15
N THR A 34 -14.32 -18.82 3.24
CA THR A 34 -13.46 -19.61 4.14
C THR A 34 -12.00 -19.61 3.68
N LEU A 35 -11.77 -19.54 2.37
CA LEU A 35 -10.43 -19.53 1.78
C LEU A 35 -9.79 -18.14 1.81
N ILE A 36 -10.58 -17.07 1.66
CA ILE A 36 -10.06 -15.70 1.58
C ILE A 36 -9.97 -14.98 2.94
N LYS A 37 -10.61 -15.49 3.99
CA LYS A 37 -10.62 -14.87 5.32
C LYS A 37 -9.19 -14.64 5.83
N GLY A 38 -8.87 -13.39 6.16
CA GLY A 38 -7.55 -13.00 6.66
C GLY A 38 -6.44 -13.04 5.60
N LYS A 39 -6.77 -13.08 4.30
CA LYS A 39 -5.78 -13.11 3.22
C LYS A 39 -5.81 -11.86 2.35
N ILE A 40 -4.69 -11.62 1.67
CA ILE A 40 -4.61 -10.66 0.56
C ILE A 40 -4.94 -11.44 -0.72
N VAL A 41 -5.99 -11.04 -1.43
CA VAL A 41 -6.49 -11.78 -2.60
C VAL A 41 -5.96 -11.16 -3.89
N VAL A 42 -5.38 -11.97 -4.77
CA VAL A 42 -4.91 -11.54 -6.09
C VAL A 42 -6.01 -11.78 -7.12
N CYS A 43 -6.44 -10.71 -7.77
CA CYS A 43 -7.59 -10.67 -8.67
C CYS A 43 -7.18 -10.12 -10.04
N THR A 44 -7.90 -10.50 -11.08
CA THR A 44 -7.68 -10.01 -12.44
C THR A 44 -8.90 -9.25 -12.95
N LEU A 45 -8.67 -8.19 -13.72
CA LEU A 45 -9.72 -7.51 -14.45
C LEU A 45 -10.18 -8.37 -15.65
N GLU A 46 -11.46 -8.73 -15.73
CA GLU A 46 -11.99 -9.51 -16.86
C GLU A 46 -12.31 -8.60 -18.05
N LYS A 47 -13.04 -7.51 -17.78
CA LYS A 47 -13.56 -6.58 -18.77
C LYS A 47 -13.27 -5.15 -18.35
N ILE A 48 -13.13 -4.25 -19.32
CA ILE A 48 -12.94 -2.81 -19.09
C ILE A 48 -14.10 -2.21 -18.29
N SER A 49 -15.31 -2.74 -18.51
CA SER A 49 -16.54 -2.34 -17.83
C SER A 49 -16.68 -2.85 -16.40
N ASP A 50 -15.78 -3.70 -15.90
CA ASP A 50 -15.83 -4.17 -14.51
C ASP A 50 -15.54 -3.00 -13.54
N ASP A 51 -16.37 -2.83 -12.51
CA ASP A 51 -16.05 -1.89 -11.43
C ASP A 51 -14.95 -2.48 -10.54
N ARG A 52 -13.79 -1.82 -10.55
CA ARG A 52 -12.61 -2.18 -9.76
C ARG A 52 -12.91 -2.11 -8.26
N ARG A 53 -13.70 -1.13 -7.83
CA ARG A 53 -14.01 -0.86 -6.42
C ARG A 53 -14.91 -1.94 -5.83
N GLU A 54 -15.87 -2.44 -6.60
CA GLU A 54 -16.77 -3.52 -6.17
C GLU A 54 -16.02 -4.79 -5.79
N LYS A 55 -14.95 -5.15 -6.52
CA LYS A 55 -14.11 -6.31 -6.19
C LYS A 55 -13.57 -6.22 -4.75
N GLY A 56 -13.15 -5.02 -4.32
CA GLY A 56 -12.72 -4.78 -2.94
C GLY A 56 -13.84 -4.94 -1.90
N ILE A 57 -15.10 -4.63 -2.26
CA ILE A 57 -16.26 -4.83 -1.41
C ILE A 57 -16.53 -6.32 -1.18
N PHE A 58 -16.52 -7.12 -2.25
CA PHE A 58 -16.78 -8.55 -2.16
C PHE A 58 -15.69 -9.28 -1.36
N ILE A 59 -14.42 -8.91 -1.54
CA ILE A 59 -13.30 -9.45 -0.74
C ILE A 59 -13.49 -9.12 0.74
N ARG A 60 -13.84 -7.87 1.06
CA ARG A 60 -14.10 -7.45 2.45
C ARG A 60 -15.26 -8.22 3.07
N GLN A 61 -16.35 -8.42 2.32
CA GLN A 61 -17.52 -9.18 2.78
C GLN A 61 -17.17 -10.64 3.09
N GLY A 62 -16.29 -11.25 2.30
CA GLY A 62 -15.77 -12.59 2.58
C GLY A 62 -14.65 -12.64 3.63
N GLY A 63 -14.29 -11.51 4.25
CA GLY A 63 -13.29 -11.43 5.32
C GLY A 63 -11.84 -11.32 4.84
N GLY A 64 -11.60 -11.09 3.55
CA GLY A 64 -10.27 -10.75 3.03
C GLY A 64 -9.82 -9.37 3.52
N VAL A 65 -8.51 -9.22 3.70
CA VAL A 65 -7.90 -8.04 4.35
C VAL A 65 -7.17 -7.12 3.39
N GLY A 66 -6.99 -7.54 2.13
CA GLY A 66 -6.40 -6.73 1.08
C GLY A 66 -6.57 -7.34 -0.30
N MET A 67 -6.24 -6.57 -1.33
CA MET A 67 -6.34 -7.00 -2.73
C MET A 67 -5.13 -6.55 -3.55
N ILE A 68 -4.65 -7.42 -4.43
CA ILE A 68 -3.80 -7.01 -5.55
C ILE A 68 -4.62 -7.21 -6.81
N LEU A 69 -4.88 -6.13 -7.55
CA LEU A 69 -5.67 -6.18 -8.77
C LEU A 69 -4.76 -6.06 -9.99
N ILE A 70 -4.67 -7.14 -10.77
CA ILE A 70 -3.99 -7.17 -12.06
C ILE A 70 -4.90 -6.49 -13.09
N ASP A 71 -4.46 -5.34 -13.56
CA ASP A 71 -5.17 -4.54 -14.55
C ASP A 71 -4.24 -4.23 -15.74
N PRO A 72 -4.39 -4.93 -16.89
CA PRO A 72 -3.56 -4.72 -18.07
C PRO A 72 -3.67 -3.32 -18.68
N LEU A 73 -4.68 -2.53 -18.29
CA LEU A 73 -5.00 -1.25 -18.91
C LEU A 73 -4.54 -0.06 -18.06
N VAL A 74 -4.07 -0.30 -16.84
CA VAL A 74 -3.66 0.78 -15.94
C VAL A 74 -2.21 1.14 -16.18
N LYS A 75 -1.98 2.38 -16.58
CA LYS A 75 -0.71 3.10 -16.38
C LYS A 75 -0.99 4.22 -15.38
N ASP A 76 -0.50 4.06 -14.15
CA ASP A 76 -0.37 5.13 -13.16
C ASP A 76 -1.67 5.80 -12.65
N VAL A 77 -2.81 5.08 -12.62
CA VAL A 77 -4.07 5.59 -12.05
C VAL A 77 -4.34 4.96 -10.67
N GLY A 78 -4.46 5.79 -9.64
CA GLY A 78 -4.83 5.37 -8.29
C GLY A 78 -6.35 5.23 -8.13
N PHE A 79 -6.79 4.07 -7.64
CA PHE A 79 -8.19 3.85 -7.24
C PHE A 79 -8.31 3.76 -5.72
N GLN A 80 -9.39 4.32 -5.17
CA GLN A 80 -9.73 4.15 -3.77
C GLN A 80 -10.57 2.88 -3.58
N PHE A 81 -10.12 1.99 -2.69
CA PHE A 81 -10.80 0.75 -2.36
C PHE A 81 -11.25 0.75 -0.89
N VAL A 82 -12.23 -0.10 -0.57
CA VAL A 82 -12.75 -0.28 0.80
C VAL A 82 -11.84 -1.15 1.70
N ILE A 83 -10.78 -1.71 1.11
CA ILE A 83 -9.70 -2.47 1.75
C ILE A 83 -8.35 -2.00 1.16
N PRO A 84 -7.22 -2.15 1.86
CA PRO A 84 -5.90 -1.90 1.30
C PRO A 84 -5.73 -2.67 -0.01
N ALA A 85 -5.45 -1.96 -1.10
CA ALA A 85 -5.27 -2.58 -2.40
C ALA A 85 -4.28 -1.82 -3.28
N THR A 86 -3.62 -2.55 -4.17
CA THR A 86 -2.75 -2.00 -5.21
C THR A 86 -3.16 -2.54 -6.57
N LEU A 87 -2.97 -1.74 -7.62
CA LEU A 87 -3.11 -2.17 -8.99
C LEU A 87 -1.74 -2.43 -9.56
N ILE A 88 -1.61 -3.48 -10.36
CA ILE A 88 -0.38 -3.83 -11.06
C ILE A 88 -0.68 -4.15 -12.52
N GLY A 89 0.29 -3.89 -13.40
CA GLY A 89 0.22 -4.24 -14.81
C GLY A 89 0.50 -5.72 -15.05
N GLN A 90 0.57 -6.11 -16.33
CA GLN A 90 0.86 -7.49 -16.71
C GLN A 90 2.31 -7.89 -16.45
N GLU A 91 3.25 -6.96 -16.56
CA GLU A 91 4.68 -7.23 -16.33
C GLU A 91 4.92 -7.56 -14.85
N GLU A 92 4.44 -6.71 -13.94
CA GLU A 92 4.55 -6.96 -12.50
C GLU A 92 3.72 -8.18 -12.05
N ALA A 93 2.63 -8.50 -12.75
CA ALA A 93 1.85 -9.69 -12.48
C ALA A 93 2.63 -10.98 -12.71
N GLN A 94 3.54 -11.03 -13.69
CA GLN A 94 4.39 -12.19 -13.93
C GLN A 94 5.36 -12.41 -12.76
N GLU A 95 5.95 -11.34 -12.24
CA GLU A 95 6.83 -11.39 -11.06
C GLU A 95 6.06 -11.84 -9.81
N LEU A 96 4.85 -11.30 -9.60
CA LEU A 96 3.99 -11.70 -8.49
C LEU A 96 3.58 -13.17 -8.58
N GLN A 97 3.24 -13.66 -9.77
CA GLN A 97 2.88 -15.07 -9.99
C GLN A 97 4.06 -15.98 -9.67
N ALA A 98 5.26 -15.64 -10.14
CA ALA A 98 6.48 -16.38 -9.80
C ALA A 98 6.66 -16.44 -8.28
N TYR A 99 6.52 -15.30 -7.59
CA TYR A 99 6.59 -15.24 -6.13
C TYR A 99 5.54 -16.10 -5.42
N MET A 100 4.28 -16.08 -5.87
CA MET A 100 3.20 -16.88 -5.25
C MET A 100 3.36 -18.39 -5.42
N THR A 101 4.07 -18.82 -6.46
CA THR A 101 4.39 -20.25 -6.69
C THR A 101 5.60 -20.74 -5.89
N MET A 102 6.32 -19.83 -5.21
CA MET A 102 7.43 -20.22 -4.34
C MET A 102 6.89 -20.82 -3.03
N GLU A 103 7.39 -22.01 -2.66
CA GLU A 103 7.08 -22.59 -1.35
C GLU A 103 7.59 -21.71 -0.21
N ASN A 104 6.90 -21.80 0.93
CA ASN A 104 6.88 -20.88 2.07
C ASN A 104 8.19 -20.82 2.91
N SER A 105 9.35 -21.10 2.32
CA SER A 105 10.66 -21.04 2.96
C SER A 105 11.31 -19.64 2.94
N GLY A 106 10.60 -18.64 2.41
CA GLY A 106 11.19 -17.34 2.08
C GLY A 106 12.11 -17.47 0.86
N ALA A 107 12.35 -16.37 0.16
CA ALA A 107 13.25 -16.40 -0.98
C ALA A 107 14.67 -16.70 -0.50
N SER A 108 15.24 -17.82 -0.94
CA SER A 108 16.66 -18.12 -0.75
C SER A 108 17.52 -17.02 -1.40
N LEU A 109 18.75 -16.84 -0.91
CA LEU A 109 19.70 -15.87 -1.50
C LEU A 109 19.92 -16.13 -3.01
N VAL A 110 19.84 -17.39 -3.44
CA VAL A 110 19.94 -17.78 -4.86
C VAL A 110 18.73 -17.30 -5.65
N GLN A 111 17.52 -17.45 -5.11
CA GLN A 111 16.30 -16.96 -5.75
C GLN A 111 16.27 -15.43 -5.80
N LEU A 112 16.66 -14.76 -4.71
CA LEU A 112 16.81 -13.30 -4.71
C LEU A 112 17.81 -12.87 -5.77
N LYS A 113 18.98 -13.50 -5.85
CA LYS A 113 19.97 -13.21 -6.90
C LYS A 113 19.44 -13.44 -8.32
N ASN A 114 18.65 -14.49 -8.55
CA ASN A 114 18.05 -14.73 -9.85
C ASN A 114 17.02 -13.65 -10.22
N LEU A 115 16.25 -13.15 -9.24
CA LEU A 115 15.26 -12.08 -9.45
C LEU A 115 15.91 -10.72 -9.63
N THR A 116 16.92 -10.40 -8.82
CA THR A 116 17.50 -9.04 -8.78
C THR A 116 18.79 -8.90 -9.58
N GLY A 117 19.27 -9.99 -10.20
CA GLY A 117 20.56 -10.05 -10.90
C GLY A 117 21.79 -10.00 -10.00
N GLU A 118 21.63 -9.52 -8.76
CA GLU A 118 22.70 -9.32 -7.78
C GLU A 118 22.39 -10.00 -6.44
N GLY A 119 23.44 -10.36 -5.69
CA GLY A 119 23.27 -10.96 -4.36
C GLY A 119 22.71 -9.95 -3.36
N ILE A 120 21.45 -10.12 -2.95
CA ILE A 120 20.82 -9.29 -1.93
C ILE A 120 20.98 -9.91 -0.55
N TYR A 121 21.43 -9.11 0.40
CA TYR A 121 21.52 -9.47 1.81
C TYR A 121 20.56 -8.60 2.62
N CYS A 122 19.79 -9.21 3.52
CA CYS A 122 18.93 -8.47 4.43
C CYS A 122 19.77 -7.58 5.34
N ARG A 123 19.44 -6.28 5.36
CA ARG A 123 20.08 -5.34 6.27
C ARG A 123 19.69 -5.67 7.71
N ASN A 124 20.67 -5.68 8.62
CA ASN A 124 20.45 -5.84 10.06
C ASN A 124 20.96 -4.59 10.81
N PRO A 125 20.09 -3.83 11.50
CA PRO A 125 18.64 -4.02 11.61
C PRO A 125 17.91 -3.75 10.29
N THR A 126 16.74 -4.36 10.13
CA THR A 126 15.86 -4.10 9.00
C THR A 126 15.33 -2.66 9.06
N THR A 127 15.05 -2.07 7.90
CA THR A 127 14.36 -0.79 7.86
C THR A 127 12.89 -1.02 8.24
N PRO A 128 12.34 -0.32 9.24
CA PRO A 128 10.94 -0.46 9.59
C PRO A 128 10.06 -0.09 8.40
N THR A 129 8.96 -0.84 8.20
CA THR A 129 8.07 -0.68 7.04
C THR A 129 7.50 0.73 6.89
N TYR A 130 7.23 1.42 8.00
CA TYR A 130 6.76 2.81 8.00
C TYR A 130 7.78 3.83 7.43
N ASN A 131 9.07 3.45 7.36
CA ASN A 131 10.16 4.26 6.81
C ASN A 131 10.54 3.92 5.38
N PHE A 132 9.81 3.02 4.72
CA PHE A 132 9.91 2.90 3.26
C PHE A 132 9.41 4.17 2.59
N ASN A 133 10.05 4.54 1.47
CA ASN A 133 9.71 5.74 0.72
C ASN A 133 8.45 5.53 -0.14
N TYR A 134 7.33 5.26 0.52
CA TYR A 134 6.05 4.93 -0.11
C TYR A 134 5.10 6.14 -0.09
N PRO A 135 4.22 6.30 -1.09
CA PRO A 135 3.27 7.43 -1.18
C PRO A 135 2.16 7.42 -0.11
N SER A 136 2.22 6.52 0.88
CA SER A 136 1.35 6.49 2.05
C SER A 136 2.15 6.26 3.34
N ILE A 137 1.56 6.62 4.48
CA ILE A 137 2.15 6.42 5.80
C ILE A 137 1.25 5.50 6.61
N GLY A 138 1.72 4.27 6.85
CA GLY A 138 1.03 3.28 7.70
C GLY A 138 1.90 2.94 8.91
N ILE A 139 1.38 3.17 10.11
CA ILE A 139 2.04 2.80 11.37
C ILE A 139 1.09 1.92 12.16
N SER A 140 1.33 0.60 12.14
CA SER A 140 0.47 -0.39 12.78
C SER A 140 0.64 -0.47 14.30
N LYS A 141 1.73 0.11 14.84
CA LYS A 141 2.04 0.14 16.27
C LYS A 141 2.75 1.43 16.63
N MET A 142 1.99 2.42 17.04
CA MET A 142 2.51 3.69 17.51
C MET A 142 2.41 3.77 19.03
N ASN A 143 3.55 4.00 19.68
CA ASN A 143 3.65 4.22 21.12
C ASN A 143 4.19 5.63 21.37
N GLY A 144 3.33 6.52 21.82
CA GLY A 144 3.66 7.92 22.09
C GLY A 144 4.01 8.71 20.85
N SER A 145 5.30 8.83 20.51
CA SER A 145 5.77 9.63 19.36
C SER A 145 6.59 8.80 18.38
N LEU A 146 6.43 9.09 17.09
CA LEU A 146 7.21 8.45 16.02
C LEU A 146 7.47 9.43 14.88
N SER A 147 8.66 9.36 14.29
CA SER A 147 9.01 10.14 13.10
C SER A 147 9.21 9.22 11.90
N VAL A 148 8.69 9.62 10.75
CA VAL A 148 8.95 8.94 9.47
C VAL A 148 9.59 9.88 8.45
N TYR A 149 10.32 9.31 7.50
CA TYR A 149 11.04 10.07 6.47
C TYR A 149 10.53 9.69 5.08
N ARG A 150 10.45 10.68 4.20
CA ARG A 150 10.10 10.51 2.79
C ARG A 150 11.00 11.38 1.94
N THR A 151 11.31 10.90 0.74
CA THR A 151 12.05 11.63 -0.28
C THR A 151 11.20 11.70 -1.53
N VAL A 152 10.95 12.92 -2.00
CA VAL A 152 10.20 13.17 -3.25
C VAL A 152 11.14 13.70 -4.32
N THR A 153 10.90 13.31 -5.56
CA THR A 153 11.58 13.82 -6.75
C THR A 153 10.63 14.77 -7.49
N TYR A 154 11.10 15.95 -7.85
CA TYR A 154 10.31 16.91 -8.62
C TYR A 154 10.42 16.63 -10.12
N TYR A 155 9.29 16.59 -10.81
CA TYR A 155 9.21 16.38 -12.27
C TYR A 155 8.50 17.54 -13.01
N GLY A 156 8.32 18.68 -12.34
CA GLY A 156 7.72 19.87 -12.94
C GLY A 156 8.72 20.71 -13.74
N LYS A 157 8.26 21.87 -14.21
CA LYS A 157 9.07 22.83 -14.97
C LYS A 157 9.27 24.11 -14.18
N GLY A 158 10.52 24.58 -14.13
CA GLY A 158 10.90 25.82 -13.45
C GLY A 158 10.78 25.76 -11.92
N PRO A 159 11.19 26.84 -11.23
CA PRO A 159 11.16 26.91 -9.78
C PRO A 159 9.73 26.80 -9.24
N THR A 160 9.50 25.93 -8.25
CA THR A 160 8.19 25.71 -7.65
C THR A 160 8.32 25.37 -6.17
N VAL A 161 7.47 25.99 -5.36
CA VAL A 161 7.40 25.72 -3.91
C VAL A 161 6.10 24.99 -3.59
N TYR A 162 6.21 23.87 -2.89
CA TYR A 162 5.08 23.16 -2.30
C TYR A 162 5.00 23.41 -0.80
N VAL A 163 3.81 23.66 -0.28
CA VAL A 163 3.53 23.84 1.15
C VAL A 163 2.77 22.62 1.67
N ALA A 164 3.16 22.13 2.85
CA ALA A 164 2.51 21.01 3.51
C ALA A 164 1.18 21.44 4.16
N HIS A 165 0.14 20.66 3.92
CA HIS A 165 -1.14 20.74 4.60
C HIS A 165 -1.46 19.38 5.22
N VAL A 166 -1.80 19.35 6.49
CA VAL A 166 -2.10 18.10 7.19
C VAL A 166 -3.53 18.11 7.69
N ASN A 167 -4.24 17.03 7.38
CA ASN A 167 -5.45 16.63 8.09
C ASN A 167 -5.04 15.60 9.14
N CYS A 168 -4.98 16.02 10.40
CA CYS A 168 -4.47 15.19 11.49
C CYS A 168 -5.40 14.00 11.78
N PRO A 169 -4.86 12.77 11.92
CA PRO A 169 -5.63 11.66 12.45
C PRO A 169 -6.17 11.96 13.86
N SER A 170 -7.37 11.49 14.17
CA SER A 170 -7.98 11.69 15.49
C SER A 170 -7.05 11.20 16.61
N GLY A 171 -6.81 12.04 17.63
CA GLY A 171 -5.96 11.69 18.76
C GLY A 171 -4.45 11.84 18.54
N VAL A 172 -4.01 12.36 17.38
CA VAL A 172 -2.59 12.47 17.03
C VAL A 172 -2.26 13.83 16.43
N ASP A 173 -1.28 14.52 17.01
CA ASP A 173 -0.68 15.71 16.42
C ASP A 173 0.35 15.31 15.36
N VAL A 174 0.36 16.04 14.24
CA VAL A 174 1.27 15.79 13.12
C VAL A 174 2.02 17.06 12.76
N LYS A 175 3.35 16.95 12.65
CA LYS A 175 4.23 18.07 12.23
C LYS A 175 5.12 17.63 11.08
N VAL A 176 5.21 18.46 10.04
CA VAL A 176 6.05 18.19 8.85
C VAL A 176 7.23 19.14 8.84
N ILE A 177 8.44 18.63 8.58
CA ILE A 177 9.68 19.39 8.60
C ILE A 177 10.57 19.01 7.40
N PRO A 178 10.97 19.96 6.54
CA PRO A 178 10.42 21.32 6.47
C PRO A 178 8.93 21.29 6.08
N ASP A 179 8.17 22.34 6.38
CA ASP A 179 6.77 22.49 5.96
C ASP A 179 6.64 23.06 4.53
N LYS A 180 7.77 23.36 3.89
CA LYS A 180 7.88 23.81 2.50
C LYS A 180 8.99 23.06 1.78
N LEU A 181 8.74 22.68 0.53
CA LEU A 181 9.73 22.09 -0.36
C LEU A 181 9.93 23.03 -1.55
N ASP A 182 11.14 23.57 -1.67
CA ASP A 182 11.57 24.46 -2.72
C ASP A 182 12.33 23.68 -3.80
N PHE A 183 11.72 23.54 -4.97
CA PHE A 183 12.38 22.92 -6.12
C PHE A 183 12.78 23.99 -7.12
N THR A 184 13.97 23.83 -7.70
CA THR A 184 14.58 24.77 -8.66
C THR A 184 14.60 24.19 -10.06
N GLU A 185 14.84 22.88 -10.18
CA GLU A 185 14.97 22.17 -11.45
C GLU A 185 14.37 20.75 -11.40
N THR A 186 14.02 20.22 -12.58
CA THR A 186 13.48 18.86 -12.71
C THR A 186 14.51 17.80 -12.31
N GLY A 187 14.07 16.74 -11.64
CA GLY A 187 14.91 15.70 -11.07
C GLY A 187 15.42 15.98 -9.65
N GLU A 188 15.27 17.22 -9.14
CA GLU A 188 15.70 17.56 -7.79
C GLU A 188 14.93 16.73 -6.74
N LYS A 189 15.67 16.20 -5.75
CA LYS A 189 15.12 15.38 -4.67
C LYS A 189 15.15 16.14 -3.36
N LYS A 190 14.05 16.11 -2.62
CA LYS A 190 13.96 16.68 -1.26
C LYS A 190 13.44 15.64 -0.29
N THR A 191 14.06 15.60 0.89
CA THR A 191 13.65 14.73 1.99
C THR A 191 12.93 15.56 3.05
N PHE A 192 11.82 15.04 3.55
CA PHE A 192 11.08 15.62 4.67
C PHE A 192 10.80 14.58 5.75
N ARG A 193 10.60 15.07 6.97
CA ARG A 193 10.24 14.33 8.15
C ARG A 193 8.79 14.62 8.54
N VAL A 194 8.05 13.60 8.92
CA VAL A 194 6.71 13.71 9.51
C VAL A 194 6.78 13.16 10.93
N ASP A 195 6.56 14.04 11.90
CA ASP A 195 6.52 13.73 13.33
C ASP A 195 5.08 13.52 13.76
N PHE A 196 4.81 12.37 14.39
CA PHE A 196 3.54 12.02 14.98
C PHE A 196 3.66 12.03 16.50
N LYS A 197 2.70 12.63 17.21
CA LYS A 197 2.62 12.64 18.67
C LYS A 197 1.20 12.32 19.12
N ALA A 198 1.01 11.17 19.75
CA ALA A 198 -0.28 10.77 20.28
C ALA A 198 -0.67 11.54 21.54
N PHE A 199 -1.94 11.94 21.63
CA PHE A 199 -2.56 12.46 22.85
C PHE A 199 -3.82 11.68 23.26
N ASN A 200 -4.39 10.86 22.36
CA ASN A 200 -5.40 9.84 22.67
C ASN A 200 -5.02 8.49 22.04
N LYS A 201 -5.41 7.40 22.69
CA LYS A 201 -5.27 6.04 22.13
C LYS A 201 -6.35 5.79 21.08
N SER A 202 -6.10 4.84 20.18
CA SER A 202 -7.07 4.43 19.15
C SER A 202 -7.86 3.16 19.51
N ASP A 203 -7.71 2.66 20.75
CA ASP A 203 -8.38 1.47 21.29
C ASP A 203 -8.32 0.25 20.37
N GLY A 204 -7.15 0.05 19.74
CA GLY A 204 -6.89 -1.06 18.83
C GLY A 204 -7.38 -0.86 17.39
N ASN A 205 -8.13 0.21 17.10
CA ASN A 205 -8.56 0.59 15.75
C ASN A 205 -7.52 1.49 15.05
N TYR A 206 -7.67 1.67 13.74
CA TYR A 206 -6.89 2.65 12.98
C TYR A 206 -7.60 4.01 12.96
N VAL A 207 -6.81 5.08 13.14
CA VAL A 207 -7.21 6.48 12.90
C VAL A 207 -6.58 6.96 11.60
N PHE A 208 -7.29 7.83 10.88
CA PHE A 208 -6.95 8.21 9.52
C PHE A 208 -6.82 9.71 9.36
N GLY A 209 -5.88 10.12 8.50
CA GLY A 209 -5.64 11.50 8.10
C GLY A 209 -4.91 11.54 6.77
N ASP A 210 -4.33 12.69 6.42
CA ASP A 210 -3.49 12.81 5.24
C ASP A 210 -2.54 14.01 5.28
N LEU A 211 -1.43 13.86 4.56
CA LEU A 211 -0.50 14.94 4.23
C LEU A 211 -0.69 15.30 2.75
N THR A 212 -0.99 16.55 2.45
CA THR A 212 -1.07 17.08 1.09
C THR A 212 -0.02 18.18 0.89
N TRP A 213 0.87 18.00 -0.08
CA TRP A 213 1.73 19.05 -0.62
C TRP A 213 0.99 19.82 -1.70
N SER A 214 0.95 21.16 -1.60
CA SER A 214 0.25 22.03 -2.56
C SER A 214 1.09 23.22 -2.98
N ASN A 215 1.10 23.54 -4.27
CA ASN A 215 1.62 24.81 -4.79
C ASN A 215 0.49 25.78 -5.24
N GLY A 216 -0.76 25.48 -4.85
CA GLY A 216 -1.96 26.20 -5.28
C GLY A 216 -2.61 25.67 -6.56
N ILE A 217 -1.88 24.90 -7.37
CA ILE A 217 -2.37 24.30 -8.62
C ILE A 217 -2.41 22.77 -8.49
N LEU A 218 -1.24 22.17 -8.22
CA LEU A 218 -1.06 20.74 -8.04
C LEU A 218 -1.16 20.38 -6.57
N ARG A 219 -1.73 19.22 -6.31
CA ARG A 219 -1.90 18.65 -4.96
C ARG A 219 -1.39 17.21 -4.97
N VAL A 220 -0.39 16.94 -4.14
CA VAL A 220 0.19 15.60 -3.96
C VAL A 220 -0.16 15.11 -2.57
N ARG A 221 -1.04 14.11 -2.49
CA ARG A 221 -1.63 13.64 -1.23
C ARG A 221 -1.11 12.26 -0.85
N SER A 222 -0.66 12.12 0.39
CA SER A 222 -0.29 10.87 1.05
C SER A 222 -1.29 10.55 2.18
N PRO A 223 -2.06 9.44 2.07
CA PRO A 223 -2.90 8.97 3.17
C PRO A 223 -2.07 8.55 4.40
N ILE A 224 -2.61 8.79 5.59
CA ILE A 224 -2.02 8.42 6.88
C ILE A 224 -2.99 7.46 7.60
N ALA A 225 -2.49 6.32 8.06
CA ALA A 225 -3.24 5.36 8.88
C ALA A 225 -2.39 4.93 10.09
N LEU A 226 -2.88 5.20 11.30
CA LEU A 226 -2.14 4.97 12.55
C LEU A 226 -2.96 4.08 13.49
N ASN A 227 -2.30 3.14 14.16
CA ASN A 227 -2.86 2.42 15.31
C ASN A 227 -2.04 2.79 16.55
N VAL A 228 -2.66 3.52 17.47
CA VAL A 228 -2.05 4.14 18.64
C VAL A 228 -2.33 3.30 19.88
N LEU A 229 -1.30 2.66 20.39
CA LEU A 229 -1.39 1.70 21.50
C LEU A 229 -1.12 2.37 22.85
N SER A 230 -0.24 3.38 22.87
CA SER A 230 0.09 4.16 24.06
C SER A 230 0.37 5.62 23.74
N LEU A 231 0.35 6.45 24.80
CA LEU A 231 0.76 7.85 24.78
C LEU A 231 2.25 7.98 25.12
#